data_AF-A0A1A3C7W8-F1
#
_entry.id   AF-A0A1A3C7W8-F1
#
_cell.length_a   1.000
_cell.length_b   1.000
_cell.length_c   1.000
_cell.angle_alpha   90.00
_cell.angle_beta   90.00
_cell.angle_gamma   90.00
#
_symmetry.space_group_name_H-M   'P 1'
#
loop_
_entity.id
_entity.type
_entity.pdbx_description
1 polymer ?
#
loop_
_entity_poly.entity_id
_entity_poly.type
_entity_poly.pdbx_seq_one_letter_code
_entity_poly.pdbx_strand_id
1 'polypeptide(L)'
;MTVSLEAPVLAGSRPRAQQILTQVPVDLSGTVVRLQCDSLIAGAASFADEIVRTILVDRHARRLDITGVSDQEFAGYLRERARVYNVANRLQVRS
;
A
#
# COMPACT_ATOMS: atom_id res chain seq x y z
N MET A 1 11.12 -10.85 7.76
CA MET A 1 11.80 -9.83 6.93
C MET A 1 10.86 -8.66 6.73
N THR A 2 11.39 -7.44 6.62
CA THR A 2 10.62 -6.23 6.37
C THR A 2 11.23 -5.47 5.20
N VAL A 3 10.38 -4.97 4.30
CA VAL A 3 10.75 -4.14 3.16
C VAL A 3 10.01 -2.82 3.27
N SER A 4 10.70 -1.71 3.02
CA SER A 4 10.12 -0.37 3.07
C SER A 4 9.97 0.19 1.66
N LEU A 5 8.87 0.91 1.45
CA LEU A 5 8.55 1.68 0.27
C LEU A 5 8.17 3.10 0.69
N GLU A 6 8.62 4.08 -0.09
CA GLU A 6 8.20 5.47 0.10
C GLU A 6 7.03 5.80 -0.83
N ALA A 7 5.96 6.35 -0.27
CA ALA A 7 4.87 6.86 -1.07
C ALA A 7 5.32 8.17 -1.75
N PRO A 8 4.99 8.36 -3.04
CA PRO A 8 5.24 9.63 -3.71
C PRO A 8 4.36 10.73 -3.12
N VAL A 9 4.81 11.99 -3.24
CA VAL A 9 4.05 13.17 -2.75
C VAL A 9 2.61 13.21 -3.28
N LEU A 10 2.43 12.87 -4.56
CA LEU A 10 1.13 12.71 -5.21
C LEU A 10 0.99 11.29 -5.75
N ALA A 11 0.10 10.51 -5.13
CA ALA A 11 -0.16 9.13 -5.46
C ALA A 11 -1.42 9.00 -6.35
N GLY A 12 -1.38 9.62 -7.53
CA GLY A 12 -2.59 9.88 -8.32
C GLY A 12 -3.04 8.77 -9.30
N SER A 13 -2.27 7.69 -9.50
CA SER A 13 -2.58 6.74 -10.59
C SER A 13 -2.02 5.33 -10.39
N ARG A 14 -2.61 4.34 -11.09
CA ARG A 14 -2.08 2.96 -11.14
C ARG A 14 -0.65 2.87 -11.69
N PRO A 15 -0.28 3.54 -12.81
CA PRO A 15 1.10 3.53 -13.27
C PRO A 15 2.09 4.04 -12.21
N ARG A 16 1.69 5.02 -11.40
CA ARG A 16 2.53 5.53 -10.32
C ARG A 16 2.76 4.51 -9.21
N ALA A 17 1.74 3.72 -8.86
CA ALA A 17 1.89 2.59 -7.93
C ALA A 17 2.82 1.52 -8.49
N GLN A 18 2.65 1.15 -9.77
CA GLN A 18 3.50 0.16 -10.43
C GLN A 18 4.98 0.57 -10.44
N GLN A 19 5.28 1.86 -10.63
CA GLN A 19 6.64 2.38 -10.57
C GLN A 19 7.32 2.08 -9.23
N ILE A 20 6.67 2.36 -8.10
CA ILE A 20 7.28 2.09 -6.79
C ILE A 20 7.33 0.58 -6.48
N LEU A 21 6.38 -0.20 -7.00
CA LEU A 21 6.33 -1.66 -6.83
C LEU A 21 7.44 -2.40 -7.60
N THR A 22 8.20 -1.72 -8.47
CA THR A 22 9.42 -2.28 -9.09
C THR A 22 10.56 -2.45 -8.08
N GLN A 23 10.50 -1.74 -6.96
CA GLN A 23 11.54 -1.74 -5.92
C GLN A 23 11.40 -2.91 -4.93
N VAL A 24 10.32 -3.69 -5.01
CA VAL A 24 10.09 -4.84 -4.13
C VAL A 24 10.06 -6.15 -4.92
N PRO A 25 10.48 -7.28 -4.32
CA PRO A 25 10.43 -8.58 -4.97
C PRO A 25 9.03 -8.95 -5.50
N VAL A 26 9.01 -9.88 -6.45
CA VAL A 26 7.77 -10.44 -7.01
C VAL A 26 7.06 -11.38 -6.04
N ASP A 27 7.79 -12.03 -5.14
CA ASP A 27 7.23 -12.82 -4.05
C ASP A 27 7.57 -12.15 -2.71
N LEU A 28 6.52 -11.82 -1.95
CA LEU A 28 6.60 -11.19 -0.64
C LEU A 28 6.09 -12.13 0.47
N SER A 29 5.95 -13.42 0.20
CA SER A 29 5.54 -14.42 1.18
C SER A 29 6.40 -14.33 2.45
N GLY A 30 5.75 -14.28 3.61
CA GLY A 30 6.42 -14.11 4.91
C GLY A 30 6.98 -12.70 5.19
N THR A 31 6.91 -11.77 4.24
CA THR A 31 7.44 -10.41 4.35
C THR A 31 6.39 -9.42 4.83
N VAL A 32 6.80 -8.47 5.69
CA VAL A 32 6.00 -7.29 6.03
C VAL A 32 6.46 -6.15 5.14
N VAL A 33 5.55 -5.57 4.38
CA VAL A 33 5.83 -4.37 3.58
C VAL A 33 5.38 -3.15 4.38
N ARG A 34 6.23 -2.13 4.47
CA ARG A 34 5.90 -0.85 5.05
C ARG A 34 5.82 0.21 3.95
N LEU A 35 4.69 0.88 3.80
CA LEU A 35 4.53 2.06 2.96
C LEU A 35 4.59 3.30 3.84
N GLN A 36 5.65 4.09 3.66
CA GLN A 36 5.89 5.34 4.37
C GLN A 36 5.21 6.49 3.63
N CYS A 37 4.25 7.14 4.28
CA CYS A 37 3.42 8.19 3.71
C CYS A 37 3.75 9.59 4.24
N ASP A 38 4.88 9.77 4.92
CA ASP A 38 5.26 11.02 5.60
C ASP A 38 5.26 12.25 4.66
N SER A 39 5.60 12.03 3.39
CA SER A 39 5.62 13.07 2.34
C SER A 39 4.36 13.08 1.45
N LEU A 40 3.43 12.16 1.67
CA LEU A 40 2.21 12.02 0.86
C LEU A 40 1.24 13.16 1.22
N ILE A 41 0.86 13.95 0.22
CA ILE A 41 -0.15 15.00 0.36
C ILE A 41 -1.54 14.46 0.02
N ALA A 42 -1.64 13.70 -1.07
CA ALA A 42 -2.90 13.14 -1.54
C ALA A 42 -2.69 11.85 -2.34
N GLY A 43 -3.62 10.90 -2.21
CA GLY A 43 -3.61 9.66 -2.97
C GLY A 43 -4.98 9.30 -3.55
N ALA A 44 -5.00 8.82 -4.80
CA ALA A 44 -6.21 8.40 -5.47
C ALA A 44 -6.61 6.96 -5.11
N ALA A 45 -7.92 6.68 -5.17
CA ALA A 45 -8.46 5.33 -4.96
C ALA A 45 -7.81 4.27 -5.87
N SER A 46 -7.47 4.64 -7.11
CA SER A 46 -6.83 3.75 -8.08
C SER A 46 -5.39 3.37 -7.70
N PHE A 47 -4.67 4.26 -7.02
CA PHE A 47 -3.35 3.96 -6.48
C PHE A 47 -3.47 3.02 -5.28
N ALA A 48 -4.39 3.30 -4.35
CA ALA A 48 -4.64 2.44 -3.19
C ALA A 48 -5.04 1.01 -3.60
N ASP A 49 -5.93 0.89 -4.60
CA ASP A 49 -6.35 -0.37 -5.22
C ASP A 49 -5.15 -1.18 -5.73
N GLU A 50 -4.27 -0.55 -6.51
CA GLU A 50 -3.09 -1.21 -7.08
C GLU A 50 -2.11 -1.67 -6.00
N ILE A 51 -1.84 -0.83 -4.99
CA ILE A 51 -0.95 -1.16 -3.87
C ILE A 51 -1.47 -2.37 -3.09
N VAL A 52 -2.75 -2.34 -2.70
CA VAL A 52 -3.36 -3.42 -1.92
C VAL A 52 -3.39 -4.72 -2.73
N ARG A 53 -3.88 -4.65 -3.97
CA ARG A 53 -3.97 -5.80 -4.86
C ARG A 53 -2.60 -6.42 -5.08
N THR A 54 -1.62 -5.65 -5.52
CA THR A 54 -0.31 -6.22 -5.85
C THR A 54 0.43 -6.72 -4.61
N ILE A 55 0.47 -5.96 -3.51
CA ILE A 55 1.28 -6.36 -2.35
C ILE A 55 0.63 -7.53 -1.59
N LEU A 56 -0.67 -7.44 -1.28
CA LEU A 56 -1.33 -8.42 -0.41
C LEU A 56 -1.93 -9.60 -1.18
N VAL A 57 -2.42 -9.38 -2.41
CA VAL A 57 -3.09 -10.42 -3.19
C VAL A 57 -2.10 -11.10 -4.12
N ASP A 58 -1.51 -10.36 -5.07
CA ASP A 58 -0.71 -10.97 -6.13
C ASP A 58 0.64 -11.48 -5.63
N ARG A 59 1.30 -10.73 -4.73
CA ARG A 59 2.65 -11.04 -4.23
C ARG A 59 2.65 -11.64 -2.82
N HIS A 60 1.46 -11.91 -2.27
CA HIS A 60 1.28 -12.66 -1.02
C HIS A 60 2.03 -12.12 0.21
N ALA A 61 2.21 -10.80 0.32
CA ALA A 61 2.82 -10.23 1.52
C ALA A 61 2.06 -10.67 2.78
N ARG A 62 2.82 -10.96 3.84
CA ARG A 62 2.27 -11.35 5.14
C ARG A 62 1.43 -10.22 5.73
N ARG A 63 1.90 -8.98 5.60
CA ARG A 63 1.23 -7.77 6.09
C ARG A 63 1.69 -6.54 5.33
N LEU A 64 0.80 -5.56 5.18
CA LEU A 64 1.08 -4.21 4.69
C LEU A 64 0.84 -3.22 5.83
N ASP A 65 1.90 -2.52 6.23
CA ASP A 65 1.88 -1.48 7.26
C ASP A 65 1.96 -0.11 6.58
N ILE A 66 0.95 0.72 6.76
CA ILE A 66 0.92 2.10 6.28
C ILE A 66 1.28 2.99 7.46
N THR A 67 2.30 3.84 7.30
CA THR A 67 2.81 4.71 8.38
C THR A 67 2.85 6.16 7.93
N GLY A 68 2.57 7.11 8.84
CA GLY A 68 2.69 8.54 8.57
C GLY A 68 1.64 9.07 7.60
N VAL A 69 0.48 8.40 7.50
CA VAL A 69 -0.58 8.84 6.59
C VAL A 69 -1.42 9.96 7.23
N SER A 70 -1.29 11.16 6.66
CA SER A 70 -2.09 12.33 7.06
C SER A 70 -3.43 12.38 6.32
N ASP A 71 -3.45 12.01 5.04
CA ASP A 71 -4.63 11.94 4.17
C ASP A 71 -5.60 10.82 4.61
N GLN A 72 -6.69 11.20 5.27
CA GLN A 72 -7.70 10.26 5.75
C GLN A 72 -8.55 9.65 4.63
N GLU A 73 -8.67 10.34 3.49
CA GLU A 73 -9.40 9.83 2.33
C GLU A 73 -8.61 8.68 1.70
N PHE A 74 -7.31 8.87 1.51
CA PHE A 74 -6.41 7.81 1.06
C PHE A 74 -6.37 6.62 2.02
N ALA A 75 -6.31 6.87 3.34
CA ALA A 75 -6.44 5.82 4.33
C ALA A 75 -7.78 5.07 4.23
N GLY A 76 -8.87 5.76 3.90
CA GLY A 76 -10.18 5.19 3.60
C GLY A 76 -10.13 4.23 2.42
N TYR A 77 -9.58 4.68 1.29
CA TYR A 77 -9.43 3.86 0.09
C TYR A 77 -8.65 2.57 0.34
N LEU A 78 -7.53 2.64 1.07
CA LEU A 78 -6.74 1.46 1.42
C LEU A 78 -7.56 0.43 2.21
N ARG A 79 -8.32 0.88 3.21
CA ARG A 79 -9.14 0.00 4.04
C ARG A 79 -10.29 -0.61 3.24
N GLU A 80 -10.96 0.18 2.40
CA GLU A 80 -12.03 -0.31 1.54
C GLU A 80 -11.52 -1.40 0.59
N ARG A 81 -10.40 -1.16 -0.10
CA ARG A 81 -9.81 -2.13 -1.02
C ARG A 81 -9.35 -3.40 -0.32
N ALA A 82 -8.77 -3.29 0.88
CA ALA A 82 -8.39 -4.46 1.65
C ALA A 82 -9.61 -5.31 2.06
N ARG A 83 -10.78 -4.70 2.30
CA ARG A 83 -12.04 -5.44 2.52
C ARG A 83 -12.54 -6.12 1.25
N VAL A 84 -12.54 -5.40 0.12
CA VAL A 84 -12.96 -5.95 -1.19
C VAL A 84 -12.17 -7.22 -1.55
N TYR A 85 -10.86 -7.22 -1.29
CA TYR A 85 -10.01 -8.38 -1.54
C TYR A 85 -9.98 -9.42 -0.41
N ASN A 86 -10.74 -9.25 0.67
CA ASN A 86 -10.74 -10.11 1.87
C ASN A 86 -9.35 -10.24 2.53
N VAL A 87 -8.58 -9.15 2.55
CA VAL A 87 -7.22 -9.08 3.13
C VAL A 87 -7.10 -8.04 4.24
N ALA A 88 -8.23 -7.54 4.76
CA ALA A 88 -8.26 -6.50 5.78
C ALA A 88 -7.49 -6.85 7.06
N ASN A 89 -7.43 -8.14 7.43
CA ASN A 89 -6.64 -8.65 8.55
C ASN A 89 -5.12 -8.52 8.33
N ARG A 90 -4.67 -8.29 7.09
CA ARG A 90 -3.27 -8.09 6.70
C ARG A 90 -2.91 -6.64 6.39
N LEU A 91 -3.85 -5.70 6.53
CA LEU A 91 -3.59 -4.27 6.40
C LEU A 91 -3.57 -3.62 7.79
N GLN A 92 -2.50 -2.89 8.10
CA GLN A 92 -2.44 -2.04 9.28
C GLN A 92 -2.18 -0.58 8.86
N VAL A 93 -3.12 0.31 9.19
CA VAL A 93 -2.97 1.75 8.90
C VAL A 93 -2.71 2.49 10.20
N ARG A 94 -1.57 3.18 10.29
CA ARG A 94 -1.16 3.99 11.44
C ARG A 94 -0.97 5.44 10.97
N SER A 95 -1.80 6.31 11.52
CA SER A 95 -1.66 7.76 11.43
C SER A 95 -0.46 8.22 12.26
#